data_AF-A0A965Z1H4-F1
#
_entry.id   AF-A0A965Z1H4-F1
#
_cell.length_a   1.000
_cell.length_b   1.000
_cell.length_c   1.000
_cell.angle_alpha   90.00
_cell.angle_beta   90.00
_cell.angle_gamma   90.00
#
_symmetry.space_group_name_H-M   'P 1'
#
loop_
_entity.id
_entity.type
_entity.pdbx_description
1 polymer ?
#
loop_
_entity_poly.entity_id
_entity_poly.type
_entity_poly.pdbx_seq_one_letter_code
_entity_poly.pdbx_strand_id
1 'polypeptide(L)'
;MEDLIELRREGGTTRLTGAKSMMSTSSASYSMSKASVVAAPVTVEASSNSEVVTLAVYNYRGAGWVEIVGEGGFRHSFFQVYDMGMEVINISDLRNGNYNIRITLGNSIFSGSFKINK
;
A
#
# COMPACT_ATOMS: atom_id res chain seq x y z
N MET A 1 -20.60 4.14 -11.80
CA MET A 1 -19.60 3.19 -12.32
C MET A 1 -18.37 3.35 -11.45
N GLU A 2 -17.82 2.24 -10.96
CA GLU A 2 -16.59 2.28 -10.16
C GLU A 2 -15.41 1.93 -11.06
N ASP A 3 -14.36 2.74 -11.01
CA ASP A 3 -13.14 2.59 -11.77
C ASP A 3 -12.02 2.10 -10.85
N LEU A 4 -11.34 1.02 -11.25
CA LEU A 4 -10.17 0.53 -10.53
C LEU A 4 -9.02 1.52 -10.67
N ILE A 5 -8.31 1.75 -9.57
CA ILE A 5 -7.09 2.56 -9.56
C ILE A 5 -5.89 1.61 -9.61
N GLU A 6 -5.10 1.72 -10.67
CA GLU A 6 -3.85 0.97 -10.77
C GLU A 6 -2.83 1.51 -9.77
N LEU A 7 -2.56 0.74 -8.72
CA LEU A 7 -1.56 1.07 -7.71
C LEU A 7 -0.22 0.40 -8.01
N ARG A 8 0.86 1.16 -7.84
CA ARG A 8 2.24 0.68 -7.89
C ARG A 8 2.88 0.82 -6.53
N ARG A 9 3.59 -0.22 -6.09
CA ARG A 9 4.39 -0.16 -4.87
C ARG A 9 5.69 0.57 -5.11
N GLU A 10 5.95 1.62 -4.35
CA GLU A 10 7.19 2.37 -4.41
C GLU A 10 8.28 1.71 -3.54
N GLY A 11 9.54 1.74 -4.00
CA GLY A 11 10.70 1.44 -3.15
C GLY A 11 10.88 -0.03 -2.71
N GLY A 12 10.30 -1.00 -3.41
CA GLY A 12 10.51 -2.42 -3.11
C GLY A 12 11.98 -2.83 -3.26
N THR A 13 12.59 -3.40 -2.21
CA THR A 13 13.92 -4.02 -2.34
C THR A 13 13.78 -5.32 -3.13
N THR A 14 14.33 -5.37 -4.34
CA THR A 14 14.61 -6.64 -5.03
C THR A 14 15.54 -7.46 -4.13
N ARG A 15 15.01 -8.48 -3.46
CA ARG A 15 15.85 -9.47 -2.77
C ARG A 15 16.59 -10.25 -3.86
N LEU A 16 17.84 -9.90 -4.14
CA LEU A 16 18.75 -10.76 -4.87
C LEU A 16 19.00 -12.01 -4.01
N THR A 17 18.18 -13.04 -4.16
CA THR A 17 18.49 -14.39 -3.69
C THR A 17 19.65 -14.92 -4.53
N GLY A 18 20.89 -14.70 -4.09
CA GLY A 18 22.03 -15.38 -4.70
C GLY A 18 23.36 -14.61 -4.75
N ALA A 19 23.80 -13.97 -3.67
CA ALA A 19 25.24 -13.75 -3.48
C ALA A 19 25.77 -14.85 -2.55
N LYS A 20 26.20 -15.97 -3.14
CA LYS A 20 27.09 -16.91 -2.46
C LYS A 20 28.36 -16.13 -2.11
N SER A 21 28.58 -15.82 -0.84
CA SER A 21 29.89 -15.41 -0.37
C SER A 21 30.31 -16.30 0.79
N MET A 22 31.49 -16.87 0.60
CA MET A 22 32.08 -17.99 1.29
C MET A 22 32.72 -17.51 2.60
N MET A 23 32.43 -18.15 3.72
CA MET A 23 33.43 -18.49 4.74
C MET A 23 32.79 -19.45 5.75
N SER A 24 33.20 -20.70 5.64
CA SER A 24 32.90 -21.76 6.61
C SER A 24 34.03 -21.79 7.62
N THR A 25 33.73 -21.48 8.88
CA THR A 25 34.49 -22.00 10.02
C THR A 25 33.51 -22.34 11.13
N SER A 26 33.61 -23.60 11.53
CA SER A 26 32.72 -24.37 12.40
C SER A 26 32.58 -23.85 13.83
N SER A 27 31.34 -23.81 14.34
CA SER A 27 31.00 -24.45 15.61
C SER A 27 29.48 -24.63 15.70
N ALA A 28 29.09 -25.89 15.96
CA ALA A 28 27.70 -26.29 16.08
C ALA A 28 27.04 -25.60 17.28
N SER A 29 26.08 -24.74 17.00
CA SER A 29 25.01 -24.41 17.94
C SER A 29 23.70 -24.80 17.26
N TYR A 30 22.82 -25.45 18.00
CA TYR A 30 21.46 -25.78 17.58
C TYR A 30 20.69 -24.47 17.39
N SER A 31 20.92 -23.79 16.27
CA SER A 31 20.07 -22.73 15.80
C SER A 31 18.76 -23.42 15.44
N MET A 32 17.80 -23.34 16.36
CA MET A 32 16.39 -23.50 16.01
C MET A 32 16.17 -22.51 14.87
N SER A 33 16.22 -23.01 13.64
CA SER A 33 15.85 -22.24 12.47
C SER A 33 14.40 -21.85 12.72
N LYS A 34 14.22 -20.66 13.28
CA LYS A 34 12.94 -19.96 13.30
C LYS A 34 12.55 -19.95 11.85
N ALA A 35 11.70 -20.90 11.46
CA ALA A 35 11.23 -21.04 10.10
C ALA A 35 10.80 -19.63 9.73
N SER A 36 11.53 -19.02 8.79
CA SER A 36 11.26 -17.68 8.35
C SER A 36 9.92 -17.78 7.64
N VAL A 37 8.83 -17.62 8.40
CA VAL A 37 7.50 -17.51 7.84
C VAL A 37 7.57 -16.23 7.05
N VAL A 38 7.76 -16.38 5.74
CA VAL A 38 7.75 -15.25 4.83
C VAL A 38 6.33 -14.71 4.92
N ALA A 39 6.16 -13.63 5.68
CA ALA A 39 4.88 -12.92 5.74
C ALA A 39 4.48 -12.56 4.31
N ALA A 40 3.23 -12.81 3.95
CA ALA A 40 2.70 -12.44 2.65
C ALA A 40 2.92 -10.94 2.42
N PRO A 41 3.25 -10.52 1.18
CA PRO A 41 3.48 -9.12 0.90
C PRO A 41 2.21 -8.29 1.19
N VAL A 42 2.40 -7.07 1.69
CA VAL A 42 1.31 -6.09 1.80
C VAL A 42 0.79 -5.79 0.40
N THR A 43 -0.52 -5.85 0.23
CA THR A 43 -1.21 -5.48 -1.01
C THR A 43 -2.32 -4.50 -0.71
N VAL A 44 -2.61 -3.65 -1.68
CA VAL A 44 -3.67 -2.66 -1.62
C VAL A 44 -4.44 -2.71 -2.94
N GLU A 45 -5.75 -2.80 -2.84
CA GLU A 45 -6.68 -2.60 -3.94
C GLU A 45 -7.42 -1.28 -3.71
N ALA A 46 -7.63 -0.54 -4.79
CA ALA A 46 -8.32 0.74 -4.74
C ALA A 46 -9.29 0.87 -5.92
N SER A 47 -10.47 1.41 -5.64
CA SER A 47 -11.45 1.81 -6.64
C SER A 47 -11.98 3.20 -6.33
N SER A 48 -12.48 3.89 -7.35
CA SER A 48 -13.08 5.21 -7.21
C SER A 48 -14.36 5.35 -8.00
N ASN A 49 -15.22 6.25 -7.54
CA ASN A 49 -16.26 6.84 -8.35
C ASN A 49 -16.21 8.37 -8.17
N SER A 50 -17.26 9.08 -8.58
CA SER A 50 -17.33 10.54 -8.45
C SER A 50 -17.37 11.06 -7.00
N GLU A 51 -17.69 10.22 -6.03
CA GLU A 51 -17.97 10.64 -4.65
C GLU A 51 -17.03 10.02 -3.62
N VAL A 52 -16.51 8.82 -3.88
CA VAL A 52 -15.67 8.09 -2.93
C VAL A 52 -14.49 7.38 -3.59
N VAL A 53 -13.42 7.22 -2.83
CA VAL A 53 -12.36 6.24 -3.06
C VAL A 53 -12.47 5.16 -2.00
N THR A 54 -12.54 3.91 -2.43
CA THR A 54 -12.58 2.74 -1.55
C THR A 54 -11.23 2.04 -1.60
N LEU A 55 -10.69 1.70 -0.42
CA LEU A 55 -9.42 0.98 -0.27
C LEU A 55 -9.67 -0.35 0.45
N ALA A 56 -9.02 -1.41 -0.04
CA ALA A 56 -8.89 -2.70 0.63
C ALA A 56 -7.41 -3.03 0.80
N VAL A 57 -6.99 -3.26 2.05
CA VAL A 57 -5.61 -3.51 2.46
C VAL A 57 -5.51 -4.91 3.04
N TYR A 58 -4.54 -5.67 2.56
CA TYR A 58 -4.30 -7.05 2.98
C TYR A 58 -2.88 -7.21 3.53
N ASN A 59 -2.73 -8.19 4.43
CA ASN A 59 -1.44 -8.57 5.04
C ASN A 59 -0.73 -7.41 5.77
N TYR A 60 -1.49 -6.45 6.28
CA TYR A 60 -0.98 -5.30 7.03
C TYR A 60 -1.82 -5.06 8.28
N ARG A 61 -1.16 -4.68 9.37
CA ARG A 61 -1.78 -4.16 10.60
C ARG A 61 -1.01 -2.92 11.01
N GLY A 62 -1.72 -1.86 11.36
CA GLY A 62 -1.10 -0.58 11.67
C GLY A 62 -1.85 0.61 11.09
N ALA A 63 -1.24 1.77 11.26
CA ALA A 63 -1.75 3.05 10.77
C ALA A 63 -1.55 3.18 9.25
N GLY A 64 -2.61 3.59 8.56
CA GLY A 64 -2.59 3.98 7.16
C GLY A 64 -2.82 5.48 6.99
N TRP A 65 -2.05 6.09 6.10
CA TRP A 65 -2.20 7.47 5.68
C TRP A 65 -2.45 7.54 4.18
N VAL A 66 -3.44 8.31 3.77
CA VAL A 66 -3.82 8.46 2.37
C VAL A 66 -3.79 9.94 1.99
N GLU A 67 -3.16 10.24 0.86
CA GLU A 67 -3.09 11.57 0.28
C GLU A 67 -3.63 11.51 -1.14
N ILE A 68 -4.64 12.32 -1.45
CA ILE A 68 -5.21 12.49 -2.78
C ILE A 68 -5.00 13.96 -3.16
N VAL A 69 -4.31 14.21 -4.27
CA VAL A 69 -3.95 15.56 -4.70
C VAL A 69 -4.15 15.71 -6.20
N GLY A 70 -4.80 16.78 -6.62
CA GLY A 70 -4.99 17.15 -8.02
C GLY A 70 -5.30 18.64 -8.17
N GLU A 71 -5.46 19.10 -9.41
CA GLU A 71 -5.77 20.52 -9.70
C GLU A 71 -7.08 20.99 -9.07
N GLY A 72 -8.03 20.07 -8.87
CA GLY A 72 -9.34 20.36 -8.32
C GLY A 72 -9.44 20.31 -6.79
N GLY A 73 -8.34 20.06 -6.08
CA GLY A 73 -8.27 20.06 -4.62
C GLY A 73 -7.40 18.95 -4.04
N PHE A 74 -7.46 18.78 -2.71
CA PHE A 74 -6.75 17.74 -1.99
C PHE A 74 -7.62 17.09 -0.91
N ARG A 75 -7.30 15.85 -0.56
CA ARG A 75 -7.95 15.09 0.51
C ARG A 75 -6.93 14.23 1.22
N HIS A 76 -6.92 14.28 2.55
CA HIS A 76 -6.18 13.34 3.37
C HIS A 76 -7.14 12.44 4.15
N SER A 77 -6.74 11.19 4.37
CA SER A 77 -7.42 10.31 5.33
C SER A 77 -6.42 9.53 6.16
N PHE A 78 -6.80 9.24 7.40
CA PHE A 78 -6.07 8.36 8.30
C PHE A 78 -7.01 7.25 8.74
N PHE A 79 -6.51 6.01 8.73
CA PHE A 79 -7.26 4.85 9.19
C PHE A 79 -6.34 3.86 9.92
N GLN A 80 -6.94 3.04 10.78
CA GLN A 80 -6.21 2.04 11.56
C GLN A 80 -6.66 0.65 11.13
N VAL A 81 -5.72 -0.17 10.66
CA VAL A 81 -5.97 -1.56 10.28
C VAL A 81 -5.73 -2.46 11.48
N TYR A 82 -6.80 -3.09 11.96
CA TYR A 82 -6.74 -4.11 13.02
C TYR A 82 -6.77 -5.52 12.43
N ASP A 83 -7.80 -5.85 11.65
CA ASP A 83 -7.99 -7.14 11.02
C ASP A 83 -8.32 -7.00 9.53
N MET A 84 -9.49 -6.41 9.21
CA MET A 84 -9.90 -6.07 7.85
C MET A 84 -9.51 -4.62 7.56
N GLY A 85 -8.61 -4.40 6.61
CA GLY A 85 -8.16 -3.06 6.22
C GLY A 85 -9.07 -2.46 5.16
N MET A 86 -10.25 -1.98 5.54
CA MET A 86 -11.15 -1.26 4.64
C MET A 86 -11.20 0.22 5.01
N GLU A 87 -11.15 1.10 4.02
CA GLU A 87 -11.29 2.55 4.21
C GLU A 87 -12.11 3.15 3.06
N VAL A 88 -13.01 4.09 3.38
CA VAL A 88 -13.83 4.81 2.40
C VAL A 88 -13.62 6.30 2.57
N ILE A 89 -13.08 6.93 1.54
CA ILE A 89 -12.65 8.33 1.56
C ILE A 89 -13.61 9.15 0.71
N ASN A 90 -14.30 10.10 1.33
CA ASN A 90 -15.16 11.02 0.60
C ASN A 90 -14.32 12.02 -0.23
N ILE A 91 -14.64 12.11 -1.52
CA ILE A 91 -14.06 13.03 -2.51
C ILE A 91 -15.17 13.82 -3.24
N SER A 92 -16.38 13.83 -2.68
CA SER A 92 -17.58 14.44 -3.29
C SER A 92 -17.48 15.96 -3.44
N ASP A 93 -16.60 16.62 -2.69
CA ASP A 93 -16.32 18.06 -2.79
C ASP A 93 -15.16 18.41 -3.74
N LEU A 94 -14.39 17.40 -4.20
CA LEU A 94 -13.29 17.61 -5.15
C LEU A 94 -13.85 17.86 -6.56
N ARG A 95 -13.25 18.81 -7.29
CA ARG A 95 -13.70 19.15 -8.65
C ARG A 95 -13.32 18.07 -9.66
N ASN A 96 -13.98 18.06 -10.82
CA ASN A 96 -13.59 17.22 -11.95
C ASN A 96 -12.12 17.47 -12.31
N GLY A 97 -11.36 16.40 -12.55
CA GLY A 97 -9.93 16.52 -12.81
C GLY A 97 -9.16 15.21 -12.61
N ASN A 98 -7.86 15.27 -12.87
CA ASN A 98 -6.93 14.18 -12.63
C ASN A 98 -6.34 14.31 -11.23
N TYR A 99 -6.25 13.19 -10.53
CA TYR A 99 -5.75 13.11 -9.16
C TYR A 99 -4.70 12.01 -9.06
N ASN A 100 -3.70 12.26 -8.21
CA ASN A 100 -2.78 11.24 -7.74
C ASN A 100 -3.18 10.82 -6.33
N ILE A 101 -3.10 9.53 -6.07
CA ILE A 101 -3.29 8.95 -4.74
C ILE A 101 -1.97 8.36 -4.26
N ARG A 102 -1.64 8.60 -2.99
CA ARG A 102 -0.51 8.00 -2.28
C ARG A 102 -1.01 7.40 -0.97
N ILE A 103 -0.69 6.13 -0.74
CA ILE A 103 -1.10 5.35 0.41
C ILE A 103 0.15 4.87 1.14
N THR A 104 0.32 5.29 2.39
CA THR A 104 1.47 4.93 3.23
C THR A 104 1.03 3.97 4.33
N LEU A 105 1.62 2.77 4.35
CA LEU A 105 1.36 1.69 5.29
C LEU A 105 2.68 1.26 5.93
N GLY A 106 3.04 1.88 7.06
CA GLY A 106 4.35 1.72 7.68
C GLY A 106 5.48 2.09 6.71
N ASN A 107 6.29 1.12 6.31
CA ASN A 107 7.41 1.31 5.38
C ASN A 107 7.03 1.05 3.90
N SER A 108 5.77 0.71 3.61
CA SER A 108 5.30 0.49 2.24
C SER A 108 4.52 1.69 1.75
N ILE A 109 4.82 2.12 0.53
CA ILE A 109 4.13 3.23 -0.14
C ILE A 109 3.55 2.69 -1.43
N PHE A 110 2.28 3.01 -1.69
CA PHE A 110 1.59 2.68 -2.92
C PHE A 110 1.10 3.97 -3.56
N SER A 111 1.26 4.11 -4.87
CA SER A 111 0.81 5.28 -5.61
C SER A 111 0.09 4.91 -6.88
N GLY A 112 -0.85 5.76 -7.28
CA GLY A 112 -1.60 5.61 -8.52
C GLY A 112 -2.24 6.93 -8.92
N SER A 113 -2.99 6.89 -10.02
CA SER A 113 -3.70 8.04 -10.55
C SER A 113 -5.11 7.65 -10.96
N PHE A 114 -6.05 8.56 -10.80
CA PHE A 114 -7.45 8.37 -11.20
C PHE A 114 -8.07 9.71 -11.63
N LYS A 115 -9.25 9.64 -12.23
CA LYS A 115 -9.97 10.82 -12.72
C LYS A 115 -11.33 10.91 -12.06
N ILE A 116 -11.69 12.11 -11.61
CA ILE A 116 -13.05 12.42 -11.17
C ILE A 116 -13.83 13.00 -12.35
N ASN A 117 -14.93 12.35 -12.71
CA ASN A 117 -15.90 12.83 -13.70
C ASN A 117 -17.30 12.82 -13.07
N LYS A 118 -17.81 14.01 -12.71
CA LYS A 118 -19.19 14.29 -12.31
C LYS A 118 -19.98 14.88 -13.45
#